data_AF-A0A3B3XEX1-F1
#
_entry.id   AF-A0A3B3XEX1-F1
#
_cell.length_a   1.000
_cell.length_b   1.000
_cell.length_c   1.000
_cell.angle_alpha   90.00
_cell.angle_beta   90.00
_cell.angle_gamma   90.00
#
_symmetry.space_group_name_H-M   'P 1'
#
loop_
_entity.id
_entity.type
_entity.pdbx_description
1 polymer ?
#
loop_
_entity_poly.entity_id
_entity_poly.type
_entity_poly.pdbx_seq_one_letter_code
_entity_poly.pdbx_strand_id
1 'polypeptide(L)'
;MSSMETKYSVAEVCRADGKCHPLDPDLQKIMAESRDYDELLFAWKGWRDAAGKVIRDDYKRYVELVNKAATLNGHSDNGAFWRSLYETPTFEEDLEALWKELEPLYLNVHAYVRRALYKKYGSDNINLKGPIPAHLLGNMWAQTWSGIMDLVMPYPDATQVDATPAMVAQGWNATRMFQESDRFFTSLGLLPMPQEFWDKSMLEKPTDGRQVVCHASAWDFFNRKDFRIKQCTVVTMDDLITVHHEMGHVQYFLQYKDQPVSFRTGANPGFHEAIGDVLALSVSTPKHLQSIGLLDKVESNHESDINFLMSMALDKIAFLPFGYLMDQWRWKVFDGRIPSSDYNKEWWNLRLKYQGLCPPVTRTEDDFDPGAKFHIPASVPYVRYFVSFVIQFQFHKALCDAAKHNGPLHTCDIYQSKEAGKLLGDVMRLGYSKPWPEAMAMITGQSKMSAQPLMQYFQPLITWLEEQNNKNNEVRGWPDYTWRPSGMIDAFRHSHTNNFATKDDEKVEFLGLKVDKVAAKAGQWLLLSISLAFLVVIIQLAYRYRKSKKRNKSSSMMELK
;
A
#
# COMPACT_ATOMS: atom_id res chain seq x y z
N MET A 1 0.68 4.09 -23.40
CA MET A 1 1.43 4.30 -22.14
C MET A 1 1.89 5.75 -22.02
N SER A 2 2.79 6.25 -22.87
CA SER A 2 3.30 7.64 -22.78
C SER A 2 2.22 8.74 -22.74
N SER A 3 1.10 8.57 -23.45
CA SER A 3 -0.08 9.46 -23.34
C SER A 3 -0.64 9.50 -21.91
N MET A 4 -0.85 8.34 -21.28
CA MET A 4 -1.40 8.24 -19.93
C MET A 4 -0.44 8.82 -18.89
N GLU A 5 0.85 8.53 -19.01
CA GLU A 5 1.89 9.11 -18.14
C GLU A 5 1.93 10.64 -18.27
N THR A 6 1.90 11.16 -19.50
CA THR A 6 1.91 12.61 -19.74
C THR A 6 0.67 13.26 -19.15
N LYS A 7 -0.53 12.72 -19.42
CA LYS A 7 -1.80 13.20 -18.83
C LYS A 7 -1.75 13.27 -17.31
N TYR A 8 -1.17 12.25 -16.66
CA TYR A 8 -0.98 12.26 -15.22
C TYR A 8 0.01 13.35 -14.77
N SER A 9 1.18 13.42 -15.40
CA SER A 9 2.29 14.29 -14.96
C SER A 9 2.03 15.78 -15.16
N VAL A 10 1.21 16.17 -16.13
CA VAL A 10 0.90 17.58 -16.42
C VAL A 10 -0.47 18.02 -15.91
N ALA A 11 -1.21 17.14 -15.21
CA ALA A 11 -2.51 17.49 -14.66
C ALA A 11 -2.38 18.51 -13.54
N GLU A 12 -3.30 19.47 -13.52
CA GLU A 12 -3.42 20.50 -12.49
C GLU A 12 -4.89 20.66 -12.10
N VAL A 13 -5.12 21.10 -10.86
CA VAL A 13 -6.47 21.34 -10.32
C VAL A 13 -6.65 22.83 -10.09
N CYS A 14 -7.59 23.45 -10.78
CA CYS A 14 -7.80 24.90 -10.73
C CYS A 14 -8.94 25.29 -9.79
N ARG A 15 -8.71 26.33 -8.99
CA ARG A 15 -9.74 27.02 -8.20
C ARG A 15 -10.56 27.95 -9.09
N ALA A 16 -11.71 28.40 -8.59
CA ALA A 16 -12.62 29.29 -9.32
C ALA A 16 -12.00 30.67 -9.65
N ASP A 17 -10.98 31.08 -8.90
CA ASP A 17 -10.20 32.31 -9.12
C ASP A 17 -9.15 32.16 -10.26
N GLY A 18 -9.04 30.98 -10.86
CA GLY A 18 -8.09 30.68 -11.93
C GLY A 18 -6.73 30.16 -11.45
N LYS A 19 -6.48 30.05 -10.14
CA LYS A 19 -5.22 29.49 -9.63
C LYS A 19 -5.21 27.97 -9.75
N CYS A 20 -4.27 27.43 -10.52
CA CYS A 20 -4.07 25.99 -10.71
C CYS A 20 -2.99 25.43 -9.80
N HIS A 21 -3.23 24.23 -9.29
CA HIS A 21 -2.37 23.51 -8.33
C HIS A 21 -1.96 22.18 -8.96
N PRO A 22 -0.67 21.97 -9.31
CA PRO A 22 -0.16 20.66 -9.69
C PRO A 22 -0.21 19.68 -8.50
N LEU A 23 -0.04 18.38 -8.77
CA LEU A 23 0.05 17.39 -7.70
C LEU A 23 1.19 17.71 -6.72
N ASP A 24 2.39 17.94 -7.27
CA ASP A 24 3.61 18.18 -6.50
C ASP A 24 4.15 19.61 -6.74
N PRO A 25 4.37 20.40 -5.68
CA PRO A 25 4.14 20.10 -4.26
C PRO A 25 2.72 20.46 -3.77
N ASP A 26 1.94 21.19 -4.56
CA ASP A 26 0.80 21.98 -4.07
C ASP A 26 -0.34 21.12 -3.48
N LEU A 27 -0.89 20.19 -4.26
CA LEU A 27 -1.99 19.35 -3.77
C LEU A 27 -1.53 18.37 -2.69
N GLN A 28 -0.31 17.82 -2.80
CA GLN A 28 0.24 16.97 -1.74
C GLN A 28 0.35 17.73 -0.41
N LYS A 29 0.83 18.97 -0.45
CA LYS A 29 0.90 19.84 0.73
C LYS A 29 -0.48 20.08 1.34
N ILE A 30 -1.49 20.38 0.52
CA ILE A 30 -2.87 20.53 0.99
C ILE A 30 -3.35 19.25 1.69
N MET A 31 -3.15 18.09 1.07
CA MET A 31 -3.59 16.81 1.64
C MET A 31 -2.87 16.46 2.95
N ALA A 32 -1.60 16.85 3.11
CA ALA A 32 -0.79 16.57 4.30
C ALA A 32 -1.07 17.55 5.45
N GLU A 33 -1.21 18.85 5.16
CA GLU A 33 -1.25 19.90 6.19
C GLU A 33 -2.65 20.41 6.50
N SER A 34 -3.57 20.41 5.52
CA SER A 34 -4.92 20.94 5.76
C SER A 34 -5.70 20.05 6.74
N ARG A 35 -6.51 20.70 7.56
CA ARG A 35 -7.41 20.07 8.52
C ARG A 35 -8.86 20.52 8.31
N ASP A 36 -9.12 21.15 7.16
CA ASP A 36 -10.42 21.58 6.69
C ASP A 36 -11.01 20.49 5.77
N TYR A 37 -12.23 20.05 6.06
CA TYR A 37 -12.86 18.94 5.34
C TYR A 37 -13.08 19.27 3.86
N ASP A 38 -13.56 20.49 3.57
CA ASP A 38 -13.94 20.90 2.22
C ASP A 38 -12.72 21.22 1.36
N GLU A 39 -11.64 21.75 1.96
CA GLU A 39 -10.37 21.94 1.26
C GLU A 39 -9.72 20.61 0.86
N LEU A 40 -9.73 19.63 1.78
CA LEU A 40 -9.26 18.27 1.48
C LEU A 40 -10.12 17.61 0.40
N LEU A 41 -11.45 17.84 0.44
CA LEU A 41 -12.37 17.32 -0.56
C LEU A 41 -12.12 17.94 -1.95
N PHE A 42 -11.88 19.25 -2.00
CA PHE A 42 -11.51 19.97 -3.22
C PHE A 42 -10.27 19.33 -3.87
N ALA A 43 -9.18 19.16 -3.12
CA ALA A 43 -7.95 18.59 -3.64
C ALA A 43 -8.16 17.13 -4.09
N TRP A 44 -8.82 16.33 -3.26
CA TRP A 44 -9.06 14.90 -3.52
C TRP A 44 -9.91 14.65 -4.77
N LYS A 45 -11.03 15.37 -4.89
CA LYS A 45 -11.97 15.23 -6.02
C LYS A 45 -11.38 15.84 -7.28
N GLY A 46 -10.84 17.06 -7.17
CA GLY A 46 -10.23 17.76 -8.30
C GLY A 46 -9.14 16.94 -8.96
N TRP A 47 -8.27 16.29 -8.17
CA TRP A 47 -7.21 15.44 -8.73
C TRP A 47 -7.76 14.23 -9.50
N ARG A 48 -8.82 13.59 -8.99
CA ARG A 48 -9.47 12.45 -9.67
C ARG A 48 -10.15 12.86 -10.97
N ASP A 49 -10.74 14.05 -10.98
CA ASP A 49 -11.37 14.61 -12.19
C ASP A 49 -10.33 15.01 -13.24
N ALA A 50 -9.23 15.66 -12.82
CA ALA A 50 -8.20 16.18 -13.72
C ALA A 50 -7.27 15.09 -14.27
N ALA A 51 -6.83 14.16 -13.41
CA ALA A 51 -5.87 13.12 -13.79
C ALA A 51 -6.55 11.76 -14.07
N GLY A 52 -7.44 11.30 -13.19
CA GLY A 52 -8.02 9.96 -13.28
C GLY A 52 -8.98 9.80 -14.44
N LYS A 53 -10.02 10.63 -14.50
CA LYS A 53 -11.10 10.55 -15.49
C LYS A 53 -10.60 10.52 -16.94
N VAL A 54 -9.62 11.37 -17.27
CA VAL A 54 -9.08 11.52 -18.63
C VAL A 54 -8.23 10.33 -19.13
N ILE A 55 -7.89 9.39 -18.24
CA ILE A 55 -7.09 8.19 -18.53
C ILE A 55 -7.98 6.99 -18.88
N ARG A 56 -9.27 7.01 -18.53
CA ARG A 56 -10.17 5.85 -18.59
C ARG A 56 -10.16 5.11 -19.92
N ASP A 57 -10.32 5.82 -21.03
CA ASP A 57 -10.41 5.20 -22.36
C ASP A 57 -9.06 4.71 -22.87
N ASP A 58 -7.98 5.44 -22.61
CA ASP A 58 -6.61 4.99 -22.90
C ASP A 58 -6.32 3.68 -22.14
N TYR A 59 -6.81 3.56 -20.90
CA TYR A 59 -6.59 2.38 -20.07
C TYR A 59 -7.28 1.13 -20.60
N LYS A 60 -8.51 1.25 -21.13
CA LYS A 60 -9.22 0.14 -21.80
C LYS A 60 -8.37 -0.42 -22.94
N ARG A 61 -7.88 0.48 -23.82
CA ARG A 61 -7.02 0.09 -24.93
C ARG A 61 -5.69 -0.50 -24.48
N TYR A 62 -5.10 0.05 -23.41
CA TYR A 62 -3.89 -0.47 -22.81
C TYR A 62 -4.08 -1.93 -22.35
N VAL A 63 -5.16 -2.24 -21.61
CA VAL A 63 -5.45 -3.60 -21.11
C VAL A 63 -5.52 -4.61 -22.26
N GLU A 64 -6.22 -4.29 -23.35
CA GLU A 64 -6.29 -5.15 -24.54
C GLU A 64 -4.90 -5.46 -25.11
N LEU A 65 -4.05 -4.44 -25.24
CA LEU A 65 -2.73 -4.56 -25.85
C LEU A 65 -1.76 -5.35 -24.98
N VAL A 66 -1.71 -5.09 -23.67
CA VAL A 66 -0.79 -5.82 -22.78
C VAL A 66 -1.22 -7.27 -22.59
N ASN A 67 -2.52 -7.56 -22.56
CA ASN A 67 -3.00 -8.95 -22.54
C ASN A 67 -2.65 -9.67 -23.84
N LYS A 68 -2.83 -9.02 -25.00
CA LYS A 68 -2.39 -9.59 -26.28
C LYS A 68 -0.89 -9.91 -26.26
N ALA A 69 -0.05 -9.00 -25.78
CA ALA A 69 1.38 -9.24 -25.65
C ALA A 69 1.68 -10.42 -24.71
N ALA A 70 1.02 -10.49 -23.55
CA ALA A 70 1.21 -11.59 -22.60
C ALA A 70 0.81 -12.96 -23.20
N THR A 71 -0.31 -13.02 -23.92
CA THR A 71 -0.77 -14.25 -24.59
C THR A 71 0.18 -14.73 -25.69
N LEU A 72 0.76 -13.80 -26.46
CA LEU A 72 1.79 -14.11 -27.46
C LEU A 72 3.09 -14.64 -26.83
N ASN A 73 3.32 -14.35 -25.55
CA ASN A 73 4.46 -14.85 -24.76
C ASN A 73 4.10 -16.04 -23.86
N GLY A 74 2.93 -16.68 -24.06
CA GLY A 74 2.57 -17.92 -23.36
C GLY A 74 1.93 -17.76 -21.98
N HIS A 75 1.55 -16.54 -21.58
CA HIS A 75 0.79 -16.28 -20.35
C HIS A 75 -0.70 -16.12 -20.65
N SER A 76 -1.59 -16.39 -19.68
CA SER A 76 -3.05 -16.22 -19.86
C SER A 76 -3.46 -14.75 -20.05
N ASP A 77 -2.78 -13.85 -19.34
CA ASP A 77 -3.05 -12.42 -19.25
C ASP A 77 -1.81 -11.71 -18.71
N ASN A 78 -1.81 -10.37 -18.75
CA ASN A 78 -0.69 -9.58 -18.26
C ASN A 78 -0.47 -9.70 -16.74
N GLY A 79 -1.52 -9.97 -15.97
CA GLY A 79 -1.41 -10.24 -14.54
C GLY A 79 -0.64 -11.53 -14.26
N ALA A 80 -0.90 -12.60 -15.01
CA ALA A 80 -0.17 -13.85 -14.92
C ALA A 80 1.33 -13.69 -15.27
N PHE A 81 1.65 -12.86 -16.28
CA PHE A 81 3.04 -12.49 -16.58
C PHE A 81 3.71 -11.74 -15.42
N TRP A 82 3.03 -10.76 -14.82
CA TRP A 82 3.62 -10.04 -13.67
C TRP A 82 3.84 -10.94 -12.45
N ARG A 83 2.90 -11.83 -12.16
CA ARG A 83 3.03 -12.78 -11.04
C ARG A 83 4.12 -13.83 -11.29
N SER A 84 4.42 -14.18 -12.53
CA SER A 84 5.48 -15.17 -12.82
C SER A 84 6.88 -14.72 -12.39
N LEU A 85 7.11 -13.40 -12.23
CA LEU A 85 8.37 -12.85 -11.72
C LEU A 85 8.68 -13.26 -10.27
N TYR A 86 7.68 -13.77 -9.55
CA TYR A 86 7.83 -14.30 -8.18
C TYR A 86 8.03 -15.81 -8.15
N GLU A 87 7.97 -16.51 -9.29
CA GLU A 87 8.24 -17.96 -9.43
C GLU A 87 7.50 -18.83 -8.40
N THR A 88 6.31 -18.38 -7.97
CA THR A 88 5.53 -19.01 -6.89
C THR A 88 4.13 -19.32 -7.39
N PRO A 89 3.77 -20.61 -7.58
CA PRO A 89 2.45 -20.98 -8.11
C PRO A 89 1.28 -20.53 -7.23
N THR A 90 1.51 -20.41 -5.92
CA THR A 90 0.52 -20.05 -4.88
C THR A 90 0.58 -18.58 -4.49
N PHE A 91 1.15 -17.71 -5.34
CA PHE A 91 1.47 -16.34 -4.95
C PHE A 91 0.26 -15.53 -4.49
N GLU A 92 -0.91 -15.67 -5.11
CA GLU A 92 -2.11 -14.96 -4.66
C GLU A 92 -2.57 -15.43 -3.27
N GLU A 93 -2.53 -16.75 -3.01
CA GLU A 93 -2.87 -17.34 -1.72
C GLU A 93 -1.88 -16.96 -0.63
N ASP A 94 -0.59 -16.95 -0.94
CA ASP A 94 0.48 -16.57 -0.01
C ASP A 94 0.32 -15.11 0.44
N LEU A 95 -0.04 -14.20 -0.47
CA LEU A 95 -0.29 -12.79 -0.14
C LEU A 95 -1.56 -12.61 0.71
N GLU A 96 -2.64 -13.35 0.41
CA GLU A 96 -3.88 -13.30 1.23
C GLU A 96 -3.60 -13.86 2.64
N ALA A 97 -2.78 -14.91 2.78
CA ALA A 97 -2.37 -15.44 4.08
C ALA A 97 -1.58 -14.40 4.89
N LEU A 98 -0.59 -13.75 4.27
CA LEU A 98 0.16 -12.66 4.89
C LEU A 98 -0.75 -11.51 5.30
N TRP A 99 -1.69 -11.10 4.43
CA TRP A 99 -2.66 -10.05 4.77
C TRP A 99 -3.50 -10.42 5.99
N LYS A 100 -3.99 -11.65 6.09
CA LYS A 100 -4.78 -12.12 7.25
C LYS A 100 -4.00 -12.13 8.55
N GLU A 101 -2.70 -12.41 8.52
CA GLU A 101 -1.83 -12.30 9.70
C GLU A 101 -1.70 -10.85 10.18
N LEU A 102 -1.69 -9.89 9.24
CA LEU A 102 -1.49 -8.46 9.48
C LEU A 102 -2.80 -7.70 9.79
N GLU A 103 -3.93 -8.22 9.32
CA GLU A 103 -5.25 -7.61 9.44
C GLU A 103 -5.61 -7.21 10.89
N PRO A 104 -5.37 -8.03 11.94
CA PRO A 104 -5.70 -7.63 13.31
C PRO A 104 -5.00 -6.33 13.78
N LEU A 105 -3.73 -6.13 13.40
CA LEU A 105 -3.00 -4.89 13.70
C LEU A 105 -3.59 -3.73 12.89
N TYR A 106 -3.84 -3.92 11.59
CA TYR A 106 -4.46 -2.87 10.77
C TYR A 106 -5.83 -2.43 11.32
N LEU A 107 -6.69 -3.37 11.73
CA LEU A 107 -8.00 -3.06 12.29
C LEU A 107 -7.92 -2.25 13.59
N ASN A 108 -6.90 -2.49 14.41
CA ASN A 108 -6.64 -1.71 15.61
C ASN A 108 -6.18 -0.28 15.29
N VAL A 109 -5.26 -0.11 14.33
CA VAL A 109 -4.82 1.21 13.84
C VAL A 109 -5.99 1.97 13.23
N HIS A 110 -6.77 1.32 12.36
CA HIS A 110 -7.95 1.91 11.71
C HIS A 110 -8.97 2.41 12.73
N ALA A 111 -9.33 1.59 13.72
CA ALA A 111 -10.31 1.97 14.74
C ALA A 111 -9.83 3.17 15.59
N TYR A 112 -8.56 3.17 15.99
CA TYR A 112 -7.95 4.25 16.75
C TYR A 112 -7.94 5.57 15.96
N VAL A 113 -7.47 5.52 14.70
CA VAL A 113 -7.43 6.68 13.80
C VAL A 113 -8.85 7.19 13.52
N ARG A 114 -9.83 6.30 13.28
CA ARG A 114 -11.23 6.70 13.07
C ARG A 114 -11.80 7.47 14.25
N ARG A 115 -11.47 7.10 15.49
CA ARG A 115 -11.88 7.84 16.69
C ARG A 115 -11.26 9.24 16.74
N ALA A 116 -9.98 9.36 16.42
CA ALA A 116 -9.31 10.66 16.38
C ALA A 116 -9.93 11.58 15.30
N LEU A 117 -10.19 11.03 14.10
CA LEU A 117 -10.90 11.75 13.04
C LEU A 117 -12.32 12.15 13.46
N TYR A 118 -13.03 11.30 14.18
CA TYR A 118 -14.35 11.66 14.75
C TYR A 118 -14.25 12.86 15.70
N LYS A 119 -13.24 12.90 16.58
CA LYS A 119 -13.02 14.05 17.48
C LYS A 119 -12.76 15.34 16.70
N LYS A 120 -12.09 15.26 15.56
CA LYS A 120 -11.73 16.42 14.72
C LYS A 120 -12.87 16.89 13.81
N TYR A 121 -13.51 15.97 13.07
CA TYR A 121 -14.45 16.27 11.98
C TYR A 121 -15.93 16.08 12.36
N GLY A 122 -16.21 15.54 13.55
CA GLY A 122 -17.56 15.38 14.08
C GLY A 122 -18.32 14.16 13.53
N SER A 123 -19.50 13.92 14.11
CA SER A 123 -20.36 12.76 13.82
C SER A 123 -20.98 12.76 12.43
N ASP A 124 -21.16 13.95 11.85
CA ASP A 124 -21.76 14.09 10.52
C ASP A 124 -20.83 13.57 9.42
N ASN A 125 -19.52 13.64 9.69
CA ASN A 125 -18.46 13.29 8.75
C ASN A 125 -17.78 11.95 9.05
N ILE A 126 -17.98 11.37 10.24
CA ILE A 126 -17.36 10.11 10.66
C ILE A 126 -18.35 9.24 11.43
N ASN A 127 -18.58 8.00 10.94
CA ASN A 127 -19.23 6.96 11.74
C ASN A 127 -18.19 6.07 12.42
N LEU A 128 -18.25 5.98 13.75
CA LEU A 128 -17.36 5.15 14.58
C LEU A 128 -17.44 3.64 14.31
N LYS A 129 -18.43 3.18 13.53
CA LYS A 129 -18.62 1.79 13.09
C LYS A 129 -18.55 1.64 11.57
N GLY A 130 -18.31 2.72 10.84
CA GLY A 130 -18.29 2.77 9.38
C GLY A 130 -16.89 2.93 8.80
N PRO A 131 -16.77 2.97 7.46
CA PRO A 131 -15.51 3.25 6.78
C PRO A 131 -15.06 4.71 6.97
N ILE A 132 -13.76 4.98 6.87
CA ILE A 132 -13.21 6.34 6.93
C ILE A 132 -13.30 7.01 5.55
N PRO A 133 -13.71 8.30 5.43
CA PRO A 133 -13.65 9.03 4.18
C PRO A 133 -12.21 9.16 3.66
N ALA A 134 -11.98 8.74 2.41
CA ALA A 134 -10.65 8.54 1.84
C ALA A 134 -9.77 9.80 1.62
N HIS A 135 -10.27 10.98 2.00
CA HIS A 135 -9.59 12.28 1.82
C HIS A 135 -9.04 12.85 3.14
N LEU A 136 -9.25 12.18 4.27
CA LEU A 136 -8.93 12.70 5.60
C LEU A 136 -7.64 12.12 6.22
N LEU A 137 -6.83 11.44 5.42
CA LEU A 137 -5.75 10.57 5.90
C LEU A 137 -4.35 11.09 5.51
N GLY A 138 -4.20 12.41 5.37
CA GLY A 138 -2.88 13.05 5.20
C GLY A 138 -2.23 12.81 3.83
N ASN A 139 -2.90 12.12 2.90
CA ASN A 139 -2.34 11.70 1.64
C ASN A 139 -3.43 11.59 0.55
N MET A 140 -3.10 11.97 -0.69
CA MET A 140 -4.01 11.98 -1.85
C MET A 140 -4.75 10.64 -2.09
N TRP A 141 -4.11 9.52 -1.75
CA TRP A 141 -4.65 8.17 -1.93
C TRP A 141 -4.97 7.46 -0.62
N ALA A 142 -4.71 8.09 0.53
CA ALA A 142 -4.75 7.44 1.84
C ALA A 142 -3.95 6.12 1.87
N GLN A 143 -2.80 6.10 1.19
CA GLN A 143 -1.90 4.95 1.19
C GLN A 143 -0.98 4.93 2.41
N THR A 144 -0.66 6.10 2.95
CA THR A 144 0.12 6.32 4.16
C THR A 144 -0.57 7.45 4.92
N TRP A 145 -0.53 7.39 6.25
CA TRP A 145 -1.33 8.23 7.15
C TRP A 145 -0.47 9.09 8.08
N SER A 146 0.86 9.11 7.90
CA SER A 146 1.79 9.94 8.69
C SER A 146 1.45 11.43 8.65
N GLY A 147 0.88 11.91 7.54
CA GLY A 147 0.43 13.30 7.40
C GLY A 147 -0.65 13.75 8.40
N ILE A 148 -1.27 12.84 9.18
CA ILE A 148 -2.20 13.17 10.27
C ILE A 148 -1.67 12.84 11.66
N MET A 149 -0.35 12.66 11.81
CA MET A 149 0.28 12.29 13.09
C MET A 149 -0.08 13.27 14.23
N ASP A 150 -0.24 14.56 13.92
CA ASP A 150 -0.73 15.59 14.86
C ASP A 150 -2.12 15.29 15.46
N LEU A 151 -3.01 14.63 14.71
CA LEU A 151 -4.36 14.28 15.16
C LEU A 151 -4.40 12.99 15.98
N VAL A 152 -3.45 12.08 15.73
CA VAL A 152 -3.48 10.71 16.23
C VAL A 152 -2.33 10.41 17.19
N MET A 153 -1.58 11.43 17.62
CA MET A 153 -0.45 11.27 18.52
C MET A 153 -0.90 10.65 19.86
N PRO A 154 -0.36 9.47 20.24
CA PRO A 154 -0.69 8.82 21.51
C PRO A 154 -0.41 9.68 22.74
N TYR A 155 0.77 10.29 22.79
CA TYR A 155 1.25 11.10 23.91
C TYR A 155 1.78 12.46 23.41
N PRO A 156 0.92 13.50 23.35
CA PRO A 156 1.29 14.80 22.78
C PRO A 156 2.41 15.55 23.54
N ASP A 157 2.55 15.28 24.84
CA ASP A 157 3.54 15.93 25.70
C ASP A 157 4.92 15.23 25.66
N ALA A 158 5.00 14.05 25.04
CA ALA A 158 6.25 13.31 24.87
C ALA A 158 7.03 13.80 23.64
N THR A 159 8.36 13.77 23.72
CA THR A 159 9.24 14.23 22.64
C THR A 159 8.97 13.49 21.33
N GLN A 160 8.81 14.22 20.23
CA GLN A 160 8.60 13.65 18.91
C GLN A 160 9.93 13.30 18.24
N VAL A 161 9.91 12.22 17.45
CA VAL A 161 11.03 11.85 16.58
C VAL A 161 10.82 12.51 15.22
N ASP A 162 11.06 13.82 15.13
CA ASP A 162 11.14 14.56 13.87
C ASP A 162 12.48 15.30 13.78
N ALA A 163 13.30 14.88 12.82
CA ALA A 163 14.62 15.47 12.57
C ALA A 163 14.56 16.75 11.73
N THR A 164 13.42 17.07 11.12
CA THR A 164 13.27 18.19 10.16
C THR A 164 13.71 19.53 10.75
N PRO A 165 13.28 19.96 11.95
CA PRO A 165 13.71 21.24 12.51
C PRO A 165 15.21 21.29 12.77
N ALA A 166 15.81 20.19 13.21
CA ALA A 166 17.25 20.09 13.45
C ALA A 166 18.05 20.14 12.14
N MET A 167 17.59 19.44 11.09
CA MET A 167 18.19 19.47 9.75
C MET A 167 18.19 20.90 9.18
N VAL A 168 17.06 21.60 9.27
CA VAL A 168 16.93 22.99 8.81
C VAL A 168 17.83 23.93 9.62
N ALA A 169 17.80 23.83 10.95
CA ALA A 169 18.62 24.67 11.83
C ALA A 169 20.13 24.49 11.60
N GLN A 170 20.55 23.27 11.25
CA GLN A 170 21.94 22.93 10.93
C GLN A 170 22.32 23.18 9.46
N GLY A 171 21.42 23.75 8.65
CA GLY A 171 21.68 24.06 7.23
C GLY A 171 21.92 22.83 6.36
N TRP A 172 21.20 21.72 6.61
CA TRP A 172 21.22 20.56 5.72
C TRP A 172 20.66 20.93 4.34
N ASN A 173 21.17 20.24 3.32
CA ASN A 173 20.68 20.31 1.94
C ASN A 173 20.56 18.90 1.35
N ALA A 174 20.01 18.79 0.13
CA ALA A 174 19.82 17.50 -0.53
C ALA A 174 21.13 16.69 -0.60
N THR A 175 22.22 17.29 -1.09
CA THR A 175 23.53 16.61 -1.19
C THR A 175 24.00 16.04 0.15
N ARG A 176 23.85 16.78 1.26
CA ARG A 176 24.19 16.28 2.60
C ARG A 176 23.35 15.07 2.99
N MET A 177 22.05 15.06 2.70
CA MET A 177 21.18 13.91 2.98
C MET A 177 21.66 12.65 2.25
N PHE A 178 22.01 12.77 0.96
CA PHE A 178 22.58 11.67 0.18
C PHE A 178 23.96 11.23 0.71
N GLN A 179 24.81 12.17 1.14
CA GLN A 179 26.12 11.85 1.72
C GLN A 179 26.00 11.11 3.06
N GLU A 180 25.05 11.47 3.92
CA GLU A 180 24.80 10.73 5.15
C GLU A 180 24.29 9.31 4.84
N SER A 181 23.47 9.15 3.79
CA SER A 181 23.06 7.83 3.33
C SER A 181 24.24 6.99 2.82
N ASP A 182 25.13 7.56 1.99
CA ASP A 182 26.36 6.89 1.53
C ASP A 182 27.26 6.48 2.71
N ARG A 183 27.36 7.34 3.74
CA ARG A 183 28.06 7.00 4.99
C ARG A 183 27.41 5.84 5.73
N PHE A 184 26.08 5.76 5.76
CA PHE A 184 25.39 4.60 6.33
C PHE A 184 25.80 3.32 5.60
N PHE A 185 25.66 3.26 4.27
CA PHE A 185 26.02 2.08 3.48
C PHE A 185 27.48 1.68 3.65
N THR A 186 28.41 2.63 3.57
CA THR A 186 29.85 2.38 3.75
C THR A 186 30.19 1.98 5.19
N SER A 187 29.44 2.46 6.20
CA SER A 187 29.57 2.01 7.59
C SER A 187 29.31 0.51 7.74
N LEU A 188 28.43 -0.06 6.91
CA LEU A 188 28.17 -1.51 6.86
C LEU A 188 29.27 -2.28 6.09
N GLY A 189 30.18 -1.59 5.42
CA GLY A 189 31.19 -2.21 4.55
C GLY A 189 30.66 -2.50 3.14
N LEU A 190 29.57 -1.85 2.75
CA LEU A 190 29.05 -1.88 1.37
C LEU A 190 29.82 -0.88 0.50
N LEU A 191 29.43 -0.79 -0.77
CA LEU A 191 30.16 -0.03 -1.78
C LEU A 191 29.81 1.46 -1.69
N PRO A 192 30.81 2.38 -1.72
CA PRO A 192 30.52 3.81 -1.81
C PRO A 192 29.89 4.15 -3.16
N MET A 193 29.12 5.23 -3.21
CA MET A 193 28.61 5.77 -4.47
C MET A 193 29.76 6.23 -5.40
N PRO A 194 29.78 5.83 -6.68
CA PRO A 194 30.80 6.29 -7.64
C PRO A 194 30.76 7.80 -7.86
N GLN A 195 31.88 8.41 -8.28
CA GLN A 195 31.91 9.85 -8.60
C GLN A 195 30.87 10.24 -9.66
N GLU A 196 30.67 9.39 -10.66
CA GLU A 196 29.70 9.60 -11.75
C GLU A 196 28.25 9.70 -11.25
N PHE A 197 27.91 9.08 -10.10
CA PHE A 197 26.60 9.22 -9.46
C PHE A 197 26.38 10.65 -8.98
N TRP A 198 27.37 11.25 -8.30
CA TRP A 198 27.29 12.61 -7.77
C TRP A 198 27.25 13.65 -8.88
N ASP A 199 28.05 13.44 -9.92
CA ASP A 199 28.18 14.39 -11.04
C ASP A 199 26.92 14.44 -11.91
N LYS A 200 26.13 13.36 -11.96
CA LYS A 200 25.06 13.18 -12.95
C LYS A 200 23.64 13.00 -12.40
N SER A 201 23.49 12.75 -11.10
CA SER A 201 22.17 12.59 -10.49
C SER A 201 21.43 13.92 -10.38
N MET A 202 20.09 13.88 -10.42
CA MET A 202 19.23 15.02 -10.13
C MET A 202 18.74 14.87 -8.69
N LEU A 203 19.47 15.43 -7.74
CA LEU A 203 19.19 15.32 -6.31
C LEU A 203 18.22 16.41 -5.80
N GLU A 204 17.93 17.42 -6.61
CA GLU A 204 16.99 18.49 -6.29
C GLU A 204 16.26 18.96 -7.55
N LYS A 205 15.12 19.64 -7.38
CA LYS A 205 14.35 20.17 -8.51
C LYS A 205 15.15 21.30 -9.20
N PRO A 206 15.36 21.25 -10.52
CA PRO A 206 16.02 22.34 -11.23
C PRO A 206 15.26 23.67 -11.10
N THR A 207 16.00 24.76 -10.93
CA THR A 207 15.47 26.13 -10.82
C THR A 207 15.53 26.92 -12.13
N ASP A 208 15.95 26.28 -13.22
CA ASP A 208 16.13 26.87 -14.55
C ASP A 208 14.87 26.79 -15.44
N GLY A 209 13.71 26.55 -14.85
CA GLY A 209 12.41 26.50 -15.55
C GLY A 209 12.10 25.18 -16.25
N ARG A 210 12.98 24.18 -16.17
CA ARG A 210 12.69 22.84 -16.72
C ARG A 210 11.56 22.14 -15.96
N GLN A 211 10.68 21.49 -16.72
CA GLN A 211 9.68 20.57 -16.17
C GLN A 211 10.28 19.17 -16.05
N VAL A 212 10.13 18.55 -14.88
CA VAL A 212 10.70 17.23 -14.58
C VAL A 212 9.68 16.37 -13.83
N VAL A 213 9.78 15.05 -14.00
CA VAL A 213 9.03 14.10 -13.18
C VAL A 213 9.69 14.04 -11.79
N CYS A 214 9.03 14.59 -10.76
CA CYS A 214 9.61 14.68 -9.42
C CYS A 214 9.58 13.37 -8.61
N HIS A 215 8.74 12.40 -8.98
CA HIS A 215 8.67 11.12 -8.29
C HIS A 215 10.05 10.45 -8.21
N ALA A 216 10.49 10.11 -6.98
CA ALA A 216 11.79 9.50 -6.73
C ALA A 216 11.98 8.21 -7.54
N SER A 217 13.21 8.00 -8.02
CA SER A 217 13.56 6.82 -8.81
C SER A 217 15.08 6.68 -8.92
N ALA A 218 15.56 5.44 -8.86
CA ALA A 218 16.94 5.07 -9.13
C ALA A 218 17.09 4.40 -10.51
N TRP A 219 18.23 4.62 -11.16
CA TRP A 219 18.47 4.26 -12.56
C TRP A 219 19.82 3.55 -12.73
N ASP A 220 19.79 2.32 -13.26
CA ASP A 220 20.95 1.61 -13.81
C ASP A 220 21.01 1.82 -15.33
N PHE A 221 22.13 2.37 -15.83
CA PHE A 221 22.35 2.57 -17.28
C PHE A 221 22.97 1.34 -17.96
N PHE A 222 23.03 0.21 -17.26
CA PHE A 222 23.46 -1.11 -17.73
C PHE A 222 24.91 -1.23 -18.21
N ASN A 223 25.72 -0.18 -18.05
CA ASN A 223 27.13 -0.13 -18.44
C ASN A 223 28.12 -0.48 -17.32
N ARG A 224 27.60 -0.86 -16.13
CA ARG A 224 28.34 -1.21 -14.90
C ARG A 224 29.06 -0.04 -14.20
N LYS A 225 28.80 1.20 -14.61
CA LYS A 225 29.50 2.41 -14.13
C LYS A 225 28.54 3.54 -13.75
N ASP A 226 27.58 3.82 -14.62
CA ASP A 226 26.67 4.95 -14.53
C ASP A 226 25.37 4.52 -13.84
N PHE A 227 25.19 5.02 -12.61
CA PHE A 227 24.02 4.82 -11.78
C PHE A 227 23.58 6.18 -11.26
N ARG A 228 22.27 6.45 -11.25
CA ARG A 228 21.75 7.79 -10.89
C ARG A 228 20.48 7.73 -10.08
N ILE A 229 20.22 8.79 -9.33
CA ILE A 229 18.92 9.08 -8.72
C ILE A 229 18.32 10.34 -9.35
N LYS A 230 16.99 10.34 -9.46
CA LYS A 230 16.19 11.49 -9.86
C LYS A 230 15.08 11.71 -8.83
N GLN A 231 15.30 12.66 -7.92
CA GLN A 231 14.37 13.05 -6.84
C GLN A 231 14.34 14.57 -6.70
N CYS A 232 13.17 15.14 -6.49
CA CYS A 232 13.02 16.56 -6.12
C CYS A 232 13.13 16.70 -4.60
N THR A 233 14.32 16.45 -4.03
CA THR A 233 14.49 16.32 -2.58
C THR A 233 14.21 17.63 -1.84
N VAL A 234 13.44 17.53 -0.76
CA VAL A 234 13.19 18.60 0.21
C VAL A 234 13.82 18.22 1.55
N VAL A 235 14.29 19.20 2.32
CA VAL A 235 14.94 18.97 3.61
C VAL A 235 13.89 18.64 4.68
N THR A 236 13.47 17.37 4.71
CA THR A 236 12.56 16.80 5.72
C THR A 236 13.03 15.41 6.15
N MET A 237 12.54 14.93 7.29
CA MET A 237 12.79 13.56 7.74
C MET A 237 12.22 12.51 6.77
N ASP A 238 11.04 12.75 6.19
CA ASP A 238 10.42 11.86 5.19
C ASP A 238 11.29 11.71 3.94
N ASP A 239 11.86 12.82 3.46
CA ASP A 239 12.76 12.77 2.31
C ASP A 239 14.12 12.19 2.68
N LEU A 240 14.59 12.32 3.93
CA LEU A 240 15.79 11.62 4.41
C LEU A 240 15.60 10.10 4.36
N ILE A 241 14.42 9.61 4.76
CA ILE A 241 14.02 8.21 4.65
C ILE A 241 13.97 7.78 3.18
N THR A 242 13.36 8.60 2.32
CA THR A 242 13.26 8.35 0.87
C THR A 242 14.64 8.30 0.21
N VAL A 243 15.56 9.17 0.61
CA VAL A 243 16.95 9.16 0.13
C VAL A 243 17.63 7.82 0.43
N HIS A 244 17.43 7.25 1.63
CA HIS A 244 17.96 5.92 1.97
C HIS A 244 17.31 4.80 1.16
N HIS A 245 16.00 4.90 0.90
CA HIS A 245 15.29 3.97 0.03
C HIS A 245 15.91 3.94 -1.37
N GLU A 246 16.05 5.10 -2.02
CA GLU A 246 16.57 5.20 -3.39
C GLU A 246 18.05 4.82 -3.47
N MET A 247 18.85 5.20 -2.47
CA MET A 247 20.25 4.77 -2.36
C MET A 247 20.38 3.26 -2.17
N GLY A 248 19.39 2.60 -1.57
CA GLY A 248 19.33 1.14 -1.49
C GLY A 248 19.18 0.46 -2.86
N HIS A 249 18.39 1.04 -3.77
CA HIS A 249 18.32 0.57 -5.16
C HIS A 249 19.68 0.68 -5.85
N VAL A 250 20.36 1.83 -5.70
CA VAL A 250 21.71 2.03 -6.26
C VAL A 250 22.72 1.07 -5.64
N GLN A 251 22.65 0.86 -4.32
CA GLN A 251 23.49 -0.09 -3.62
C GLN A 251 23.27 -1.50 -4.14
N TYR A 252 22.02 -1.87 -4.42
CA TYR A 252 21.73 -3.08 -5.15
C TYR A 252 22.50 -2.98 -6.47
N PHE A 253 22.25 -2.02 -7.37
CA PHE A 253 22.85 -1.97 -8.73
C PHE A 253 24.36 -2.25 -8.72
N LEU A 254 25.08 -1.62 -7.78
CA LEU A 254 26.51 -1.78 -7.59
C LEU A 254 26.95 -3.22 -7.28
N GLN A 255 26.15 -4.01 -6.55
CA GLN A 255 26.51 -5.36 -6.11
C GLN A 255 26.39 -6.41 -7.20
N TYR A 256 25.39 -6.30 -8.07
CA TYR A 256 25.11 -7.30 -9.13
C TYR A 256 25.45 -6.77 -10.53
N LYS A 257 26.12 -5.61 -10.64
CA LYS A 257 26.63 -5.06 -11.90
C LYS A 257 27.51 -6.01 -12.72
N ASP A 258 28.07 -7.04 -12.10
CA ASP A 258 28.91 -8.04 -12.80
C ASP A 258 28.13 -9.28 -13.25
N GLN A 259 26.86 -9.43 -12.86
CA GLN A 259 25.95 -10.42 -13.44
C GLN A 259 25.65 -10.10 -14.92
N PRO A 260 25.27 -11.11 -15.72
CA PRO A 260 24.63 -10.88 -17.02
C PRO A 260 23.43 -9.94 -16.89
N VAL A 261 23.19 -9.07 -17.86
CA VAL A 261 22.13 -8.04 -17.80
C VAL A 261 20.75 -8.66 -17.51
N SER A 262 20.46 -9.85 -18.04
CA SER A 262 19.20 -10.55 -17.76
C SER A 262 19.01 -10.97 -16.30
N PHE A 263 20.10 -11.09 -15.54
CA PHE A 263 20.07 -11.33 -14.09
C PHE A 263 20.29 -10.04 -13.28
N ARG A 264 20.35 -8.88 -13.95
CA ARG A 264 20.36 -7.58 -13.32
C ARG A 264 18.96 -7.10 -12.95
N THR A 265 18.28 -7.89 -12.10
CA THR A 265 17.24 -7.39 -11.19
C THR A 265 17.41 -7.99 -9.78
N GLY A 266 16.61 -7.56 -8.80
CA GLY A 266 16.56 -8.20 -7.48
C GLY A 266 16.00 -9.63 -7.56
N ALA A 267 16.25 -10.46 -6.55
CA ALA A 267 15.83 -11.87 -6.53
C ALA A 267 14.34 -12.09 -6.83
N ASN A 268 13.50 -11.14 -6.42
CA ASN A 268 12.21 -10.85 -7.04
C ASN A 268 11.95 -9.33 -6.93
N PRO A 269 10.89 -8.77 -7.55
CA PRO A 269 10.66 -7.33 -7.50
C PRO A 269 10.50 -6.76 -6.08
N GLY A 270 9.99 -7.55 -5.12
CA GLY A 270 9.84 -7.11 -3.73
C GLY A 270 11.17 -7.03 -2.96
N PHE A 271 12.17 -7.84 -3.32
CA PHE A 271 13.52 -7.72 -2.74
C PHE A 271 14.15 -6.38 -3.04
N HIS A 272 13.98 -5.88 -4.27
CA HIS A 272 14.57 -4.61 -4.69
C HIS A 272 14.07 -3.45 -3.82
N GLU A 273 12.75 -3.38 -3.66
CA GLU A 273 12.07 -2.41 -2.80
C GLU A 273 12.38 -2.59 -1.30
N ALA A 274 12.58 -3.82 -0.84
CA ALA A 274 12.83 -4.09 0.58
C ALA A 274 14.21 -3.64 1.05
N ILE A 275 15.24 -3.79 0.21
CA ILE A 275 16.62 -3.43 0.58
C ILE A 275 16.73 -1.92 0.89
N GLY A 276 16.08 -1.07 0.09
CA GLY A 276 16.00 0.36 0.37
C GLY A 276 15.32 0.66 1.70
N ASP A 277 14.20 0.00 1.97
CA ASP A 277 13.41 0.23 3.18
C ASP A 277 14.07 -0.30 4.47
N VAL A 278 14.83 -1.39 4.41
CA VAL A 278 15.47 -1.98 5.60
C VAL A 278 16.40 -1.01 6.31
N LEU A 279 17.15 -0.21 5.56
CA LEU A 279 18.06 0.77 6.15
C LEU A 279 17.30 1.95 6.73
N ALA A 280 16.24 2.39 6.04
CA ALA A 280 15.34 3.42 6.53
C ALA A 280 14.76 3.08 7.93
N LEU A 281 14.52 1.79 8.22
CA LEU A 281 14.08 1.35 9.56
C LEU A 281 15.11 1.67 10.66
N SER A 282 16.40 1.51 10.38
CA SER A 282 17.46 1.86 11.36
C SER A 282 17.72 3.36 11.41
N VAL A 283 17.68 4.06 10.27
CA VAL A 283 17.89 5.51 10.18
C VAL A 283 16.84 6.28 10.96
N SER A 284 15.60 5.79 10.98
CA SER A 284 14.48 6.43 11.67
C SER A 284 14.53 6.26 13.19
N THR A 285 15.46 5.47 13.73
CA THR A 285 15.55 5.26 15.18
C THR A 285 16.10 6.50 15.89
N PRO A 286 15.59 6.84 17.08
CA PRO A 286 16.16 7.93 17.89
C PRO A 286 17.65 7.77 18.15
N LYS A 287 18.11 6.52 18.36
CA LYS A 287 19.52 6.18 18.56
C LYS A 287 20.36 6.61 17.35
N HIS A 288 19.90 6.30 16.14
CA HIS A 288 20.61 6.68 14.93
C HIS A 288 20.63 8.21 14.74
N LEU A 289 19.47 8.86 14.87
CA LEU A 289 19.34 10.31 14.73
C LEU A 289 20.25 11.07 15.71
N GLN A 290 20.41 10.57 16.94
CA GLN A 290 21.37 11.12 17.89
C GLN A 290 22.82 10.94 17.39
N SER A 291 23.17 9.76 16.86
CA SER A 291 24.53 9.47 16.40
C SER A 291 25.00 10.38 15.25
N ILE A 292 24.06 10.86 14.44
CA ILE A 292 24.31 11.81 13.33
C ILE A 292 24.04 13.27 13.71
N GLY A 293 23.79 13.54 15.00
CA GLY A 293 23.63 14.88 15.55
C GLY A 293 22.29 15.56 15.23
N LEU A 294 21.25 14.81 14.85
CA LEU A 294 19.91 15.32 14.59
C LEU A 294 18.98 15.25 15.81
N LEU A 295 19.43 14.62 16.90
CA LEU A 295 18.68 14.53 18.15
C LEU A 295 19.63 14.73 19.35
N ASP A 296 19.35 15.72 20.20
CA ASP A 296 20.23 16.05 21.33
C ASP A 296 20.21 14.98 22.43
N LYS A 297 19.01 14.46 22.74
CA LYS A 297 18.81 13.43 23.77
C LYS A 297 17.90 12.33 23.24
N VAL A 298 18.33 11.09 23.41
CA VAL A 298 17.48 9.93 23.24
C VAL A 298 16.65 9.76 24.51
N GLU A 299 15.41 10.22 24.47
CA GLU A 299 14.43 9.85 25.49
C GLU A 299 13.90 8.45 25.16
N SER A 300 14.52 7.43 25.75
CA SER A 300 13.98 6.07 25.69
C SER A 300 12.99 5.89 26.84
N ASN A 301 11.77 6.41 26.63
CA ASN A 301 10.64 6.21 27.52
C ASN A 301 9.47 5.60 26.75
N HIS A 302 8.57 4.94 27.47
CA HIS A 302 7.44 4.22 26.89
C HIS A 302 6.57 5.10 25.97
N GLU A 303 6.32 6.34 26.37
CA GLU A 303 5.46 7.27 25.63
C GLU A 303 6.07 7.64 24.27
N SER A 304 7.37 7.92 24.24
CA SER A 304 8.13 8.24 23.03
C SER A 304 8.25 7.02 22.10
N ASP A 305 8.46 5.82 22.66
CA ASP A 305 8.49 4.58 21.88
C ASP A 305 7.13 4.30 21.23
N ILE A 306 6.01 4.52 21.94
CA ILE A 306 4.67 4.37 21.37
C ILE A 306 4.38 5.43 20.30
N ASN A 307 4.79 6.69 20.50
CA ASN A 307 4.69 7.72 19.47
C ASN A 307 5.48 7.35 18.20
N PHE A 308 6.72 6.88 18.36
CA PHE A 308 7.54 6.41 17.23
C PHE A 308 6.88 5.24 16.50
N LEU A 309 6.45 4.20 17.23
CA LEU A 309 5.77 3.06 16.63
C LEU A 309 4.46 3.45 15.94
N MET A 310 3.70 4.40 16.50
CA MET A 310 2.50 4.93 15.85
C MET A 310 2.85 5.59 14.52
N SER A 311 3.86 6.46 14.49
CA SER A 311 4.34 7.08 13.23
C SER A 311 4.70 6.02 12.19
N MET A 312 5.50 5.03 12.58
CA MET A 312 5.86 3.90 11.73
C MET A 312 4.65 3.08 11.25
N ALA A 313 3.62 2.92 12.08
CA ALA A 313 2.41 2.18 11.73
C ALA A 313 1.52 2.95 10.74
N LEU A 314 1.43 4.27 10.89
CA LEU A 314 0.70 5.12 9.95
C LEU A 314 1.30 5.08 8.54
N ASP A 315 2.59 4.79 8.39
CA ASP A 315 3.20 4.55 7.08
C ASP A 315 3.14 3.08 6.68
N LYS A 316 3.73 2.18 7.48
CA LYS A 316 3.97 0.79 7.09
C LYS A 316 2.70 -0.07 7.19
N ILE A 317 1.94 0.06 8.27
CA ILE A 317 0.72 -0.75 8.48
C ILE A 317 -0.44 -0.23 7.63
N ALA A 318 -0.62 1.08 7.56
CA ALA A 318 -1.70 1.67 6.76
C ALA A 318 -1.56 1.38 5.25
N PHE A 319 -0.32 1.21 4.77
CA PHE A 319 -0.02 0.93 3.38
C PHE A 319 -0.36 -0.49 2.94
N LEU A 320 -0.17 -1.49 3.80
CA LEU A 320 -0.34 -2.91 3.45
C LEU A 320 -1.66 -3.22 2.72
N PRO A 321 -2.85 -2.80 3.20
CA PRO A 321 -4.09 -3.08 2.46
C PRO A 321 -4.17 -2.32 1.13
N PHE A 322 -3.59 -1.13 1.03
CA PHE A 322 -3.52 -0.40 -0.25
C PHE A 322 -2.59 -1.08 -1.25
N GLY A 323 -1.39 -1.47 -0.80
CA GLY A 323 -0.42 -2.21 -1.58
C GLY A 323 -0.98 -3.52 -2.12
N TYR A 324 -1.75 -4.22 -1.28
CA TYR A 324 -2.41 -5.47 -1.61
C TYR A 324 -3.53 -5.29 -2.64
N LEU A 325 -4.46 -4.34 -2.40
CA LEU A 325 -5.65 -4.20 -3.23
C LEU A 325 -5.35 -3.69 -4.65
N MET A 326 -4.29 -2.90 -4.82
CA MET A 326 -3.92 -2.29 -6.10
C MET A 326 -3.74 -3.33 -7.21
N ASP A 327 -2.96 -4.37 -6.94
CA ASP A 327 -2.73 -5.44 -7.92
C ASP A 327 -3.83 -6.50 -7.91
N GLN A 328 -4.52 -6.72 -6.78
CA GLN A 328 -5.76 -7.50 -6.79
C GLN A 328 -6.79 -6.90 -7.77
N TRP A 329 -6.94 -5.58 -7.83
CA TRP A 329 -7.78 -4.91 -8.82
C TRP A 329 -7.24 -5.11 -10.24
N ARG A 330 -5.95 -4.81 -10.48
CA ARG A 330 -5.35 -4.92 -11.82
C ARG A 330 -5.36 -6.33 -12.37
N TRP A 331 -5.07 -7.34 -11.56
CA TRP A 331 -5.11 -8.74 -11.97
C TRP A 331 -6.50 -9.15 -12.43
N LYS A 332 -7.54 -8.76 -11.67
CA LYS A 332 -8.94 -9.00 -12.05
C LYS A 332 -9.36 -8.21 -13.28
N VAL A 333 -8.76 -7.05 -13.54
CA VAL A 333 -8.96 -6.33 -14.81
C VAL A 333 -8.29 -7.07 -15.97
N PHE A 334 -7.05 -7.53 -15.80
CA PHE A 334 -6.31 -8.23 -16.84
C PHE A 334 -6.93 -9.58 -17.20
N ASP A 335 -7.40 -10.37 -16.23
CA ASP A 335 -8.05 -11.65 -16.50
C ASP A 335 -9.55 -11.55 -16.84
N GLY A 336 -10.11 -10.33 -16.85
CA GLY A 336 -11.48 -10.05 -17.24
C GLY A 336 -12.53 -10.27 -16.15
N ARG A 337 -12.15 -10.66 -14.92
CA ARG A 337 -13.07 -10.71 -13.76
C ARG A 337 -13.71 -9.35 -13.44
N ILE A 338 -13.03 -8.24 -13.75
CA ILE A 338 -13.56 -6.88 -13.70
C ILE A 338 -13.67 -6.34 -15.12
N PRO A 339 -14.88 -6.27 -15.71
CA PRO A 339 -15.08 -5.66 -17.02
C PRO A 339 -14.89 -4.14 -16.94
N SER A 340 -14.60 -3.52 -18.09
CA SER A 340 -14.43 -2.06 -18.17
C SER A 340 -15.67 -1.24 -17.80
N SER A 341 -16.84 -1.85 -17.70
CA SER A 341 -18.07 -1.24 -17.18
C SER A 341 -18.09 -1.08 -15.66
N ASP A 342 -17.22 -1.77 -14.92
CA ASP A 342 -17.23 -1.80 -13.45
C ASP A 342 -15.87 -1.44 -12.84
N TYR A 343 -14.96 -0.84 -13.62
CA TYR A 343 -13.62 -0.47 -13.16
C TYR A 343 -13.64 0.34 -11.86
N ASN A 344 -14.46 1.38 -11.78
CA ASN A 344 -14.42 2.31 -10.66
C ASN A 344 -15.19 1.77 -9.45
N LYS A 345 -16.31 1.10 -9.68
CA LYS A 345 -17.10 0.39 -8.67
C LYS A 345 -16.28 -0.70 -7.98
N GLU A 346 -15.63 -1.57 -8.74
CA GLU A 346 -14.84 -2.66 -8.13
C GLU A 346 -13.57 -2.14 -7.46
N TRP A 347 -13.00 -1.03 -7.93
CA TRP A 347 -11.97 -0.30 -7.20
C TRP A 347 -12.44 0.11 -5.79
N TRP A 348 -13.62 0.73 -5.69
CA TRP A 348 -14.19 1.13 -4.40
C TRP A 348 -14.65 -0.04 -3.53
N ASN A 349 -15.13 -1.13 -4.11
CA ASN A 349 -15.42 -2.35 -3.38
C ASN A 349 -14.16 -2.92 -2.71
N LEU A 350 -13.03 -2.92 -3.40
CA LEU A 350 -11.75 -3.38 -2.84
C LEU A 350 -11.19 -2.40 -1.80
N ARG A 351 -11.29 -1.08 -2.04
CA ARG A 351 -10.96 -0.03 -1.05
C ARG A 351 -11.75 -0.21 0.25
N LEU A 352 -13.05 -0.48 0.14
CA LEU A 352 -13.90 -0.75 1.29
C LEU A 352 -13.55 -2.09 1.96
N LYS A 353 -13.35 -3.15 1.17
CA LYS A 353 -13.07 -4.50 1.70
C LYS A 353 -11.75 -4.56 2.47
N TYR A 354 -10.68 -3.96 1.96
CA TYR A 354 -9.34 -4.12 2.52
C TYR A 354 -8.91 -2.96 3.41
N GLN A 355 -9.27 -1.71 3.06
CA GLN A 355 -8.88 -0.54 3.86
C GLN A 355 -10.00 0.02 4.74
N GLY A 356 -11.25 -0.41 4.54
CA GLY A 356 -12.36 0.22 5.26
C GLY A 356 -12.48 1.70 4.95
N LEU A 357 -12.28 2.07 3.68
CA LEU A 357 -12.39 3.44 3.20
C LEU A 357 -13.60 3.60 2.28
N CYS A 358 -14.22 4.78 2.33
CA CYS A 358 -15.29 5.17 1.42
C CYS A 358 -14.91 6.43 0.64
N PRO A 359 -15.44 6.61 -0.59
CA PRO A 359 -15.28 7.87 -1.29
C PRO A 359 -16.10 8.94 -0.56
N PRO A 360 -15.57 10.18 -0.41
CA PRO A 360 -16.32 11.25 0.24
C PRO A 360 -17.47 11.81 -0.60
N VAL A 361 -17.44 11.57 -1.91
CA VAL A 361 -18.50 11.92 -2.86
C VAL A 361 -18.92 10.70 -3.65
N THR A 362 -20.16 10.68 -4.15
CA THR A 362 -20.63 9.61 -5.02
C THR A 362 -19.76 9.53 -6.27
N ARG A 363 -19.39 8.31 -6.66
CA ARG A 363 -18.62 8.03 -7.87
C ARG A 363 -19.49 7.29 -8.88
N THR A 364 -19.19 7.51 -10.14
CA THR A 364 -19.84 6.91 -11.31
C THR A 364 -18.82 6.15 -12.13
N GLU A 365 -19.25 5.49 -13.20
CA GLU A 365 -18.33 4.86 -14.16
C GLU A 365 -17.82 5.84 -15.24
N ASP A 366 -18.24 7.10 -15.20
CA ASP A 366 -17.52 8.17 -15.91
C ASP A 366 -16.22 8.52 -15.17
N ASP A 367 -16.11 8.16 -13.90
CA ASP A 367 -14.89 8.32 -13.11
C ASP A 367 -13.90 7.17 -13.38
N PHE A 368 -12.63 7.44 -13.13
CA PHE A 368 -11.57 6.44 -13.16
C PHE A 368 -10.51 6.76 -12.10
N ASP A 369 -10.93 6.62 -10.84
CA ASP A 369 -10.11 6.90 -9.66
C ASP A 369 -8.77 6.12 -9.60
N PRO A 370 -8.66 4.84 -10.04
CA PRO A 370 -7.35 4.19 -10.11
C PRO A 370 -6.39 4.93 -11.05
N GLY A 371 -6.86 5.55 -12.15
CA GLY A 371 -6.02 6.35 -13.05
C GLY A 371 -5.37 7.56 -12.38
N ALA A 372 -5.93 8.03 -11.25
CA ALA A 372 -5.37 9.13 -10.48
C ALA A 372 -4.20 8.71 -9.57
N LYS A 373 -3.69 7.46 -9.66
CA LYS A 373 -2.48 6.98 -8.98
C LYS A 373 -1.42 6.61 -10.00
N PHE A 374 -0.24 7.25 -9.95
CA PHE A 374 0.87 7.15 -10.91
C PHE A 374 1.14 5.76 -11.51
N HIS A 375 1.20 4.73 -10.66
CA HIS A 375 1.55 3.37 -11.08
C HIS A 375 0.54 2.72 -12.05
N ILE A 376 -0.69 3.21 -12.10
CA ILE A 376 -1.73 2.75 -13.04
C ILE A 376 -1.42 3.24 -14.47
N PRO A 377 -1.34 4.55 -14.77
CA PRO A 377 -0.97 5.04 -16.10
C PRO A 377 0.46 4.69 -16.51
N ALA A 378 1.39 4.60 -15.56
CA ALA A 378 2.80 4.24 -15.83
C ALA A 378 3.04 2.71 -15.96
N SER A 379 2.00 1.88 -15.83
CA SER A 379 2.12 0.42 -15.99
C SER A 379 3.16 -0.23 -15.05
N VAL A 380 3.31 0.28 -13.83
CA VAL A 380 4.28 -0.24 -12.85
C VAL A 380 3.59 -1.21 -11.88
N PRO A 381 3.97 -2.51 -11.83
CA PRO A 381 3.43 -3.49 -10.86
C PRO A 381 3.56 -3.01 -9.40
N TYR A 382 2.54 -3.24 -8.56
CA TYR A 382 2.44 -2.63 -7.22
C TYR A 382 2.62 -3.63 -6.08
N VAL A 383 2.36 -4.91 -6.31
CA VAL A 383 2.50 -5.99 -5.31
C VAL A 383 3.93 -6.07 -4.75
N ARG A 384 4.92 -5.57 -5.50
CA ARG A 384 6.32 -5.40 -5.04
C ARG A 384 6.41 -4.65 -3.71
N TYR A 385 5.57 -3.65 -3.50
CA TYR A 385 5.59 -2.85 -2.26
C TYR A 385 4.94 -3.60 -1.10
N PHE A 386 3.88 -4.37 -1.35
CA PHE A 386 3.31 -5.25 -0.33
C PHE A 386 4.33 -6.29 0.13
N VAL A 387 4.98 -6.97 -0.82
CA VAL A 387 6.04 -7.94 -0.53
C VAL A 387 7.18 -7.26 0.22
N SER A 388 7.62 -6.08 -0.24
CA SER A 388 8.65 -5.30 0.43
C SER A 388 8.33 -5.02 1.89
N PHE A 389 7.10 -4.56 2.17
CA PHE A 389 6.69 -4.18 3.52
C PHE A 389 6.60 -5.39 4.46
N VAL A 390 6.46 -6.61 3.94
CA VAL A 390 6.57 -7.83 4.74
C VAL A 390 8.03 -8.21 4.94
N ILE A 391 8.79 -8.38 3.85
CA ILE A 391 10.12 -8.97 3.93
C ILE A 391 11.18 -8.03 4.50
N GLN A 392 10.97 -6.70 4.43
CA GLN A 392 11.90 -5.75 5.04
C GLN A 392 12.03 -5.98 6.55
N PHE A 393 10.97 -6.38 7.25
CA PHE A 393 11.07 -6.70 8.68
C PHE A 393 11.75 -8.05 8.92
N GLN A 394 11.61 -9.01 8.00
CA GLN A 394 12.37 -10.27 8.06
C GLN A 394 13.87 -10.01 7.90
N PHE A 395 14.24 -9.18 6.93
CA PHE A 395 15.62 -8.75 6.72
C PHE A 395 16.13 -7.95 7.91
N HIS A 396 15.39 -6.94 8.36
CA HIS A 396 15.76 -6.13 9.50
C HIS A 396 16.02 -6.99 10.74
N LYS A 397 15.13 -7.92 11.08
CA LYS A 397 15.35 -8.87 12.18
C LYS A 397 16.65 -9.66 12.00
N ALA A 398 16.88 -10.26 10.84
CA ALA A 398 18.07 -11.06 10.60
C ALA A 398 19.37 -10.23 10.67
N LEU A 399 19.34 -9.00 10.17
CA LEU A 399 20.47 -8.08 10.24
C LEU A 399 20.71 -7.58 11.68
N CYS A 400 19.66 -7.35 12.46
CA CYS A 400 19.75 -7.03 13.88
C CYS A 400 20.35 -8.19 14.69
N ASP A 401 19.94 -9.43 14.40
CA ASP A 401 20.52 -10.62 15.01
C ASP A 401 22.02 -10.72 14.65
N ALA A 402 22.40 -10.46 13.40
CA ALA A 402 23.79 -10.43 12.96
C ALA A 402 24.61 -9.29 13.61
N ALA A 403 23.99 -8.13 13.83
CA ALA A 403 24.54 -7.01 14.57
C ALA A 403 24.57 -7.24 16.09
N LYS A 404 24.09 -8.40 16.57
CA LYS A 404 24.01 -8.78 17.99
C LYS A 404 23.21 -7.77 18.82
N HIS A 405 22.16 -7.21 18.23
CA HIS A 405 21.24 -6.32 18.92
C HIS A 405 20.55 -7.06 20.07
N ASN A 406 20.34 -6.35 21.19
CA ASN A 406 19.60 -6.84 22.34
C ASN A 406 18.44 -5.88 22.64
N GLY A 407 17.27 -6.42 22.98
CA GLY A 407 16.08 -5.65 23.30
C GLY A 407 15.01 -5.71 22.20
N PRO A 408 14.01 -4.83 22.27
CA PRO A 408 12.93 -4.78 21.28
C PRO A 408 13.47 -4.55 19.86
N LEU A 409 12.82 -5.16 18.86
CA LEU A 409 13.29 -5.09 17.48
C LEU A 409 13.26 -3.64 16.92
N HIS A 410 12.26 -2.84 17.32
CA HIS A 410 12.11 -1.47 16.82
C HIS A 410 13.19 -0.48 17.30
N THR A 411 14.02 -0.87 18.27
CA THR A 411 15.16 -0.05 18.74
C THR A 411 16.47 -0.43 18.07
N CYS A 412 16.45 -1.39 17.15
CA CYS A 412 17.63 -1.86 16.45
C CYS A 412 18.16 -0.83 15.44
N ASP A 413 19.45 -0.51 15.57
CA ASP A 413 20.21 0.24 14.58
C ASP A 413 21.39 -0.63 14.11
N ILE A 414 21.40 -0.97 12.82
CA ILE A 414 22.46 -1.78 12.20
C ILE A 414 23.69 -0.96 11.77
N TYR A 415 23.67 0.37 11.95
CA TYR A 415 24.78 1.25 11.60
C TYR A 415 26.12 0.71 12.15
N GLN A 416 27.16 0.75 11.32
CA GLN A 416 28.50 0.21 11.59
C GLN A 416 28.62 -1.32 11.74
N SER A 417 27.55 -2.11 11.62
CA SER A 417 27.65 -3.58 11.64
C SER A 417 28.17 -4.13 10.31
N LYS A 418 29.43 -4.57 10.30
CA LYS A 418 30.05 -5.21 9.12
C LYS A 418 29.47 -6.60 8.85
N GLU A 419 29.01 -7.29 9.90
CA GLU A 419 28.34 -8.59 9.80
C GLU A 419 27.00 -8.46 9.07
N ALA A 420 26.18 -7.47 9.45
CA ALA A 420 24.93 -7.16 8.75
C ALA A 420 25.20 -6.74 7.30
N GLY A 421 26.17 -5.85 7.07
CA GLY A 421 26.55 -5.43 5.73
C GLY A 421 27.04 -6.57 4.84
N LYS A 422 27.81 -7.52 5.39
CA LYS A 422 28.25 -8.70 4.65
C LYS A 422 27.05 -9.54 4.18
N LEU A 423 26.10 -9.83 5.07
CA LEU A 423 24.89 -10.58 4.70
C LEU A 423 24.10 -9.87 3.60
N LEU A 424 23.88 -8.57 3.75
CA LEU A 424 23.15 -7.76 2.78
C LEU A 424 23.85 -7.76 1.42
N GLY A 425 25.16 -7.49 1.41
CA GLY A 425 25.97 -7.46 0.19
C GLY A 425 26.03 -8.80 -0.53
N ASP A 426 26.16 -9.91 0.21
CA ASP A 426 26.21 -11.26 -0.36
C ASP A 426 24.89 -11.64 -1.05
N VAL A 427 23.74 -11.33 -0.44
CA VAL A 427 22.43 -11.55 -1.07
C VAL A 427 22.24 -10.65 -2.30
N MET A 428 22.61 -9.37 -2.20
CA MET A 428 22.47 -8.44 -3.33
C MET A 428 23.28 -8.87 -4.56
N ARG A 429 24.46 -9.49 -4.38
CA ARG A 429 25.31 -9.99 -5.49
C ARG A 429 24.66 -11.07 -6.34
N LEU A 430 23.68 -11.81 -5.79
CA LEU A 430 22.97 -12.84 -6.54
C LEU A 430 22.14 -12.23 -7.68
N GLY A 431 21.64 -11.00 -7.53
CA GLY A 431 20.65 -10.44 -8.45
C GLY A 431 19.48 -11.42 -8.63
N TYR A 432 19.15 -11.72 -9.88
CA TYR A 432 18.12 -12.69 -10.27
C TYR A 432 18.69 -14.05 -10.70
N SER A 433 19.93 -14.37 -10.32
CA SER A 433 20.59 -15.62 -10.75
C SER A 433 20.16 -16.88 -9.99
N LYS A 434 19.40 -16.71 -8.91
CA LYS A 434 18.91 -17.78 -8.03
C LYS A 434 17.43 -17.55 -7.70
N PRO A 435 16.65 -18.63 -7.48
CA PRO A 435 15.30 -18.52 -6.96
C PRO A 435 15.28 -17.68 -5.68
N TRP A 436 14.32 -16.76 -5.56
CA TRP A 436 14.23 -15.87 -4.39
C TRP A 436 14.16 -16.59 -3.03
N PRO A 437 13.63 -17.83 -2.88
CA PRO A 437 13.67 -18.55 -1.61
C PRO A 437 15.09 -18.88 -1.14
N GLU A 438 16.05 -19.05 -2.07
CA GLU A 438 17.47 -19.23 -1.73
C GLU A 438 18.08 -17.92 -1.22
N ALA A 439 17.79 -16.80 -1.88
CA ALA A 439 18.20 -15.47 -1.43
C ALA A 439 17.59 -15.12 -0.05
N MET A 440 16.33 -15.46 0.18
CA MET A 440 15.64 -15.32 1.47
C MET A 440 16.32 -16.15 2.56
N ALA A 441 16.68 -17.40 2.26
CA ALA A 441 17.35 -18.29 3.20
C ALA A 441 18.77 -17.83 3.54
N MET A 442 19.48 -17.23 2.58
CA MET A 442 20.83 -16.72 2.79
C MET A 442 20.87 -15.56 3.79
N ILE A 443 19.87 -14.67 3.79
CA ILE A 443 19.80 -13.56 4.76
C ILE A 443 19.06 -13.95 6.05
N THR A 444 17.94 -14.64 5.97
CA THR A 444 17.06 -14.87 7.14
C THR A 444 17.20 -16.25 7.78
N GLY A 445 17.93 -17.18 7.16
CA GLY A 445 18.00 -18.58 7.59
C GLY A 445 16.77 -19.42 7.24
N GLN A 446 15.75 -18.87 6.58
CA GLN A 446 14.54 -19.58 6.16
C GLN A 446 14.07 -19.12 4.76
N SER A 447 13.28 -19.93 4.06
CA SER A 447 13.01 -19.73 2.63
C SER A 447 11.66 -19.09 2.30
N LYS A 448 10.85 -18.73 3.30
CA LYS A 448 9.47 -18.24 3.11
C LYS A 448 9.32 -16.76 3.43
N MET A 449 8.29 -16.14 2.86
CA MET A 449 7.82 -14.84 3.36
C MET A 449 7.04 -15.06 4.66
N SER A 450 7.17 -14.16 5.63
CA SER A 450 6.53 -14.24 6.93
C SER A 450 6.25 -12.86 7.51
N ALA A 451 5.04 -12.65 7.99
CA ALA A 451 4.63 -11.42 8.68
C ALA A 451 5.12 -11.37 10.15
N GLN A 452 5.66 -12.47 10.69
CA GLN A 452 6.00 -12.58 12.11
C GLN A 452 7.01 -11.53 12.59
N PRO A 453 8.11 -11.23 11.87
CA PRO A 453 9.04 -10.17 12.30
C PRO A 453 8.42 -8.77 12.29
N LEU A 454 7.48 -8.51 11.38
CA LEU A 454 6.72 -7.25 11.37
C LEU A 454 5.82 -7.17 12.61
N MET A 455 5.08 -8.23 12.92
CA MET A 455 4.24 -8.29 14.13
C MET A 455 5.08 -8.14 15.40
N GLN A 456 6.27 -8.76 15.45
CA GLN A 456 7.22 -8.60 16.56
C GLN A 456 7.71 -7.15 16.71
N TYR A 457 8.01 -6.46 15.59
CA TYR A 457 8.43 -5.06 15.60
C TYR A 457 7.36 -4.17 16.26
N PHE A 458 6.09 -4.35 15.87
CA PHE A 458 4.96 -3.56 16.34
C PHE A 458 4.30 -4.09 17.62
N GLN A 459 4.83 -5.13 18.26
CA GLN A 459 4.19 -5.76 19.42
C GLN A 459 3.86 -4.77 20.56
N PRO A 460 4.72 -3.81 20.94
CA PRO A 460 4.36 -2.83 21.98
C PRO A 460 3.17 -1.95 21.57
N LEU A 461 3.10 -1.54 20.30
CA LEU A 461 1.98 -0.76 19.77
C LEU A 461 0.70 -1.58 19.66
N ILE A 462 0.79 -2.86 19.27
CA ILE A 462 -0.37 -3.78 19.25
C ILE A 462 -1.01 -3.80 20.63
N THR A 463 -0.23 -4.06 21.67
CA THR A 463 -0.72 -4.12 23.06
C THR A 463 -1.35 -2.79 23.47
N TRP A 464 -0.67 -1.67 23.20
CA TRP A 464 -1.19 -0.35 23.54
C TRP A 464 -2.50 -0.01 22.80
N LEU A 465 -2.59 -0.30 21.50
CA LEU A 465 -3.79 -0.06 20.70
C LEU A 465 -4.96 -0.91 21.18
N GLU A 466 -4.70 -2.15 21.55
CA GLU A 466 -5.74 -3.03 22.09
C GLU A 466 -6.34 -2.47 23.37
N GLU A 467 -5.49 -2.03 24.31
CA GLU A 467 -5.90 -1.38 25.55
C GLU A 467 -6.70 -0.10 25.30
N GLN A 468 -6.22 0.80 24.43
CA GLN A 468 -6.92 2.05 24.13
C GLN A 468 -8.26 1.82 23.43
N ASN A 469 -8.29 0.94 22.43
CA ASN A 469 -9.52 0.65 21.69
C ASN A 469 -10.55 -0.05 22.60
N ASN A 470 -10.12 -0.93 23.51
CA ASN A 470 -11.01 -1.58 24.47
C ASN A 470 -11.54 -0.57 25.50
N LYS A 471 -10.68 0.31 26.03
CA LYS A 471 -11.08 1.39 26.95
C LYS A 471 -12.15 2.32 26.35
N ASN A 472 -12.04 2.60 25.05
CA ASN A 472 -12.99 3.45 24.32
C ASN A 472 -14.19 2.69 23.72
N ASN A 473 -14.27 1.38 23.95
CA ASN A 473 -15.29 0.48 23.39
C ASN A 473 -15.39 0.58 21.85
N GLU A 474 -14.24 0.65 21.18
CA GLU A 474 -14.19 0.73 19.71
C GLU A 474 -14.64 -0.57 19.05
N VAL A 475 -15.41 -0.43 17.98
CA VAL A 475 -15.73 -1.54 17.09
C VAL A 475 -14.61 -1.67 16.07
N ARG A 476 -13.82 -2.75 16.14
CA ARG A 476 -12.81 -3.04 15.12
C ARG A 476 -13.47 -3.42 13.80
N GLY A 477 -12.92 -2.91 12.70
CA GLY A 477 -13.55 -3.02 11.38
C GLY A 477 -14.71 -2.04 11.20
N TRP A 478 -15.50 -2.27 10.16
CA TRP A 478 -16.56 -1.36 9.71
C TRP A 478 -17.85 -2.13 9.40
N PRO A 479 -18.55 -2.68 10.40
CA PRO A 479 -19.80 -3.43 10.17
C PRO A 479 -20.88 -2.57 9.52
N ASP A 480 -20.86 -1.24 9.71
CA ASP A 480 -21.72 -0.30 9.00
C ASP A 480 -21.09 0.07 7.64
N TYR A 481 -20.72 -0.94 6.83
CA TYR A 481 -19.95 -0.78 5.60
C TYR A 481 -20.68 0.04 4.50
N THR A 482 -22.01 0.17 4.60
CA THR A 482 -22.84 0.97 3.70
C THR A 482 -22.86 2.45 4.06
N TRP A 483 -22.36 2.84 5.24
CA TRP A 483 -22.34 4.23 5.68
C TRP A 483 -21.52 5.12 4.73
N ARG A 484 -21.98 6.36 4.52
CA ARG A 484 -21.33 7.40 3.74
C ARG A 484 -21.51 8.76 4.45
N PRO A 485 -20.61 9.75 4.26
CA PRO A 485 -20.75 11.09 4.83
C PRO A 485 -22.09 11.78 4.48
N SER A 486 -22.64 12.54 5.41
CA SER A 486 -23.96 13.19 5.29
C SER A 486 -24.08 14.15 4.11
N GLY A 487 -23.01 14.87 3.75
CA GLY A 487 -22.96 15.74 2.57
C GLY A 487 -23.23 15.02 1.23
N MET A 488 -23.11 13.69 1.20
CA MET A 488 -23.48 12.86 0.05
C MET A 488 -25.00 12.63 -0.05
N ILE A 489 -25.72 12.69 1.07
CA ILE A 489 -27.17 12.44 1.14
C ILE A 489 -27.96 13.64 0.61
N ASP A 490 -27.49 14.87 0.82
CA ASP A 490 -28.17 16.09 0.36
C ASP A 490 -28.06 16.28 -1.16
N ALA A 491 -26.98 15.85 -1.80
CA ALA A 491 -26.89 15.79 -3.26
C ALA A 491 -27.88 14.77 -3.87
N PHE A 492 -28.12 13.65 -3.17
CA PHE A 492 -29.09 12.64 -3.58
C PHE A 492 -30.54 13.14 -3.39
N ARG A 493 -30.82 13.89 -2.32
CA ARG A 493 -32.13 14.51 -2.06
C ARG A 493 -32.42 15.68 -3.01
N HIS A 494 -31.45 16.54 -3.31
CA HIS A 494 -31.67 17.68 -4.22
C HIS A 494 -31.75 17.28 -5.70
N SER A 495 -31.21 16.11 -6.08
CA SER A 495 -31.44 15.52 -7.41
C SER A 495 -32.86 14.96 -7.58
N HIS A 496 -33.60 14.71 -6.49
CA HIS A 496 -34.94 14.10 -6.51
C HIS A 496 -36.07 15.05 -6.08
N THR A 497 -35.82 16.34 -5.86
CA THR A 497 -36.89 17.31 -5.53
C THR A 497 -37.35 18.19 -6.70
N ASN A 498 -36.80 18.03 -7.90
CA ASN A 498 -37.32 18.67 -9.11
C ASN A 498 -37.73 17.61 -10.13
N ASN A 499 -38.80 16.86 -9.84
CA ASN A 499 -39.80 16.46 -10.82
C ASN A 499 -40.93 15.70 -10.11
N PHE A 500 -42.14 16.25 -10.25
CA PHE A 500 -43.45 15.60 -10.13
C PHE A 500 -43.55 14.32 -9.30
N ALA A 501 -44.29 14.42 -8.20
CA ALA A 501 -44.92 13.27 -7.55
C ALA A 501 -45.75 12.49 -8.59
N THR A 502 -45.19 11.38 -9.08
CA THR A 502 -45.93 10.35 -9.81
C THR A 502 -45.77 9.01 -9.10
N LYS A 503 -46.88 8.27 -9.09
CA LYS A 503 -47.22 7.05 -8.36
C LYS A 503 -46.30 5.81 -8.53
N ASP A 504 -45.05 5.95 -8.99
CA ASP A 504 -44.14 4.84 -9.33
C ASP A 504 -43.09 4.50 -8.24
N ASP A 505 -43.06 5.22 -7.11
CA ASP A 505 -42.06 5.05 -6.02
C ASP A 505 -42.26 3.80 -5.12
N GLU A 506 -43.18 2.90 -5.47
CA GLU A 506 -43.44 1.65 -4.71
C GLU A 506 -42.88 0.38 -5.35
N LYS A 507 -42.27 0.46 -6.54
CA LYS A 507 -41.70 -0.71 -7.23
C LYS A 507 -40.21 -0.89 -6.90
N VAL A 508 -39.83 -2.12 -6.59
CA VAL A 508 -38.46 -2.58 -6.34
C VAL A 508 -38.01 -3.55 -7.43
N GLU A 509 -36.71 -3.63 -7.65
CA GLU A 509 -36.13 -4.57 -8.61
C GLU A 509 -35.95 -5.95 -7.94
N PHE A 510 -36.57 -7.00 -8.50
CA PHE A 510 -36.48 -8.38 -8.03
C PHE A 510 -36.28 -9.30 -9.23
N LEU A 511 -35.13 -9.99 -9.29
CA LEU A 511 -34.71 -10.86 -10.41
C LEU A 511 -34.80 -10.18 -11.80
N GLY A 512 -34.40 -8.91 -11.89
CA GLY A 512 -34.43 -8.14 -13.14
C GLY A 512 -35.83 -7.66 -13.56
N LEU A 513 -36.84 -7.82 -12.72
CA LEU A 513 -38.21 -7.31 -12.93
C LEU A 513 -38.53 -6.21 -11.92
N LYS A 514 -39.20 -5.15 -12.38
CA LYS A 514 -39.76 -4.11 -11.48
C LYS A 514 -41.12 -4.56 -10.95
N VAL A 515 -41.19 -4.92 -9.67
CA VAL A 515 -42.38 -5.42 -8.99
C VAL A 515 -42.66 -4.63 -7.72
N ASP A 516 -43.87 -4.64 -7.18
CA ASP A 516 -44.14 -3.99 -5.89
C ASP A 516 -43.44 -4.72 -4.72
N LYS A 517 -43.25 -4.02 -3.60
CA LYS A 517 -42.56 -4.54 -2.41
C LYS A 517 -43.20 -5.82 -1.84
N VAL A 518 -44.52 -5.98 -1.97
CA VAL A 518 -45.23 -7.16 -1.44
C VAL A 518 -44.95 -8.37 -2.34
N ALA A 519 -45.00 -8.19 -3.66
CA ALA A 519 -44.65 -9.20 -4.64
C ALA A 519 -43.17 -9.63 -4.53
N ALA A 520 -42.24 -8.68 -4.34
CA ALA A 520 -40.83 -9.00 -4.12
C ALA A 520 -40.61 -9.85 -2.85
N LYS A 521 -41.29 -9.50 -1.75
CA LYS A 521 -41.20 -10.26 -0.49
C LYS A 521 -41.80 -11.66 -0.63
N ALA A 522 -42.92 -11.80 -1.33
CA ALA A 522 -43.50 -13.10 -1.66
C ALA A 522 -42.56 -13.96 -2.53
N GLY A 523 -41.92 -13.35 -3.53
CA GLY A 523 -40.91 -13.99 -4.37
C GLY A 523 -39.69 -14.48 -3.58
N GLN A 524 -39.20 -13.69 -2.63
CA GLN A 524 -38.10 -14.09 -1.73
C GLN A 524 -38.47 -15.32 -0.89
N TRP A 525 -39.66 -15.36 -0.32
CA TRP A 525 -40.15 -16.52 0.44
C TRP A 525 -40.29 -17.77 -0.43
N LEU A 526 -40.80 -17.61 -1.66
CA LEU A 526 -40.93 -18.71 -2.61
C LEU A 526 -39.55 -19.30 -2.99
N LEU A 527 -38.57 -18.44 -3.31
CA LEU A 527 -37.20 -18.88 -3.60
C LEU A 527 -36.57 -19.60 -2.41
N LEU A 528 -36.75 -19.07 -1.19
CA LEU A 528 -36.26 -19.71 0.03
C LEU A 528 -36.86 -21.11 0.23
N SER A 529 -38.17 -21.26 0.01
CA SER A 529 -38.84 -22.57 0.08
C SER A 529 -38.32 -23.55 -0.97
N ILE A 530 -38.10 -23.08 -2.21
CA ILE A 530 -37.53 -23.89 -3.30
C ILE A 530 -36.09 -24.31 -2.96
N SER A 531 -35.26 -23.40 -2.44
CA SER A 531 -33.88 -23.72 -2.02
C SER A 531 -33.84 -24.74 -0.89
N LEU A 532 -34.73 -24.63 0.10
CA LEU A 532 -34.87 -25.62 1.17
C LEU A 532 -35.30 -27.00 0.64
N ALA A 533 -36.24 -27.04 -0.32
CA ALA A 533 -36.64 -28.29 -0.97
C ALA A 533 -35.46 -28.94 -1.72
N PHE A 534 -34.69 -28.16 -2.48
CA PHE A 534 -33.48 -28.66 -3.15
C PHE A 534 -32.44 -29.18 -2.16
N LEU A 535 -32.23 -28.49 -1.03
CA LEU A 535 -31.32 -28.94 0.02
C LEU A 535 -31.72 -30.32 0.56
N VAL A 536 -33.01 -30.54 0.82
CA VAL A 536 -33.54 -31.83 1.30
C VAL A 536 -33.33 -32.93 0.25
N VAL A 537 -33.58 -32.63 -1.04
CA VAL A 537 -33.34 -33.57 -2.14
C VAL A 537 -31.86 -33.94 -2.25
N ILE A 538 -30.96 -32.96 -2.15
CA ILE A 538 -29.50 -33.19 -2.17
C ILE A 538 -29.08 -34.06 -1.00
N ILE A 539 -29.60 -33.81 0.21
CA ILE A 539 -29.33 -34.63 1.40
C ILE A 539 -29.83 -36.07 1.19
N GLN A 540 -31.03 -36.26 0.62
CA GLN A 540 -31.55 -37.59 0.31
C GLN A 540 -30.71 -38.32 -0.76
N LEU A 541 -30.26 -37.61 -1.80
CA LEU A 541 -29.39 -38.18 -2.83
C LEU A 541 -28.02 -38.56 -2.25
N ALA A 542 -27.43 -37.70 -1.42
CA ALA A 542 -26.17 -37.98 -0.72
C ALA A 542 -26.31 -39.19 0.23
N TYR A 543 -27.44 -39.30 0.94
CA TYR A 543 -27.73 -40.44 1.79
C TYR A 543 -27.90 -41.74 0.98
N ARG A 544 -28.65 -41.71 -0.12
CA ARG A 544 -28.81 -42.88 -1.03
C ARG A 544 -27.48 -43.29 -1.66
N TYR A 545 -26.65 -42.33 -2.07
CA TYR A 545 -25.31 -42.58 -2.60
C TYR A 545 -24.39 -43.24 -1.56
N ARG A 546 -24.36 -42.73 -0.31
CA ARG A 546 -23.62 -43.35 0.79
C ARG A 546 -24.12 -44.77 1.10
N LYS A 547 -25.44 -45.00 1.08
CA LYS A 547 -26.04 -46.33 1.33
C LYS A 547 -25.71 -47.33 0.22
N SER A 548 -25.72 -46.91 -1.04
CA SER A 548 -25.29 -47.72 -2.20
C SER A 548 -23.81 -48.11 -2.10
N LYS A 549 -22.93 -47.16 -1.74
CA LYS A 549 -21.49 -47.40 -1.58
C LYS A 549 -21.15 -48.32 -0.40
N LYS A 550 -21.98 -48.33 0.66
CA LYS A 550 -21.87 -49.26 1.80
C LYS A 550 -22.27 -50.69 1.43
N ARG A 551 -23.18 -50.86 0.47
CA ARG A 551 -23.65 -52.17 0.00
C ARG A 551 -22.66 -52.85 -0.97
N ASN A 552 -21.91 -52.07 -1.75
CA ASN A 552 -20.87 -52.59 -2.65
C ASN A 552 -19.55 -52.98 -1.93
N LYS A 553 -19.34 -52.57 -0.68
CA LYS A 553 -18.13 -52.95 0.10
C LYS A 553 -18.24 -54.32 0.80
N SER A 554 -19.39 -55.00 0.73
CA SER A 554 -19.63 -56.24 1.48
C SER A 554 -19.49 -57.54 0.65
N SER A 555 -19.09 -57.47 -0.63
CA SER A 555 -19.08 -58.64 -1.53
C SER A 555 -17.76 -58.93 -2.25
N SER A 556 -16.65 -58.22 -1.99
CA SER A 556 -15.38 -58.46 -2.72
C SER A 556 -14.14 -58.63 -1.83
N MET A 557 -14.29 -59.10 -0.59
CA MET A 557 -13.16 -59.64 0.18
C MET A 557 -13.51 -61.03 0.71
N MET A 558 -13.58 -61.99 -0.21
CA MET A 558 -13.35 -63.40 0.06
C MET A 558 -12.70 -63.97 -1.22
N GLU A 559 -11.64 -64.77 -1.04
CA GLU A 559 -10.72 -65.32 -2.06
C GLU A 559 -9.62 -64.31 -2.47
N LEU A 560 -8.35 -64.50 -2.09
CA LEU A 560 -7.49 -65.65 -2.39
C LEU A 560 -6.24 -65.67 -1.48
N LYS A 561 -5.76 -66.90 -1.24
CA LYS A 561 -4.41 -67.28 -0.81
C LYS A 561 -3.36 -66.85 -1.82
#